data_AF-A0A4Y9YUA1-F1
#
_entry.id   AF-A0A4Y9YUA1-F1
#
_cell.length_a   1.000
_cell.length_b   1.000
_cell.length_c   1.000
_cell.angle_alpha   90.00
_cell.angle_beta   90.00
_cell.angle_gamma   90.00
#
_symmetry.space_group_name_H-M   'P 1'
#
loop_
_entity.id
_entity.type
_entity.pdbx_description
1 polymer ?
#
loop_
_entity_poly.entity_id
_entity_poly.type
_entity_poly.pdbx_seq_one_letter_code
_entity_poly.pdbx_strand_id
1 'polypeptide(L)'
;MLSLLAKRGAIPLRMRTASARTFTFSSTRQLAARKSKSESASGAAKKKPASTTKPKKEKKEKKPAPLKVSRDQMPPPQGRSNAYAIFVREHAPKIPVPSKGDGTPSRFKQVADMWQVLPESEKDVYRRRFVEENKVVREQYDAWLKTVDPELLKAINAKRTKRGQVKIRKQGSIRRPGNSYTLFVKDVRDEYPREAQPADSTDKYFIWLMKQIGERWKALSDEERAPYREKFEQIRDAYYTAKQAE
;
A
#
# COMPACT_ATOMS: atom_id res chain seq x y z
N MET A 1 38.00 -47.42 -25.56
CA MET A 1 36.64 -47.98 -25.57
C MET A 1 35.91 -47.42 -24.36
N LEU A 2 34.87 -46.58 -24.58
CA LEU A 2 33.47 -46.84 -24.18
C LEU A 2 33.28 -46.94 -22.65
N SER A 3 32.34 -46.30 -21.96
CA SER A 3 31.19 -45.46 -22.31
C SER A 3 30.59 -44.97 -20.96
N LEU A 4 29.87 -43.86 -21.03
CA LEU A 4 28.95 -43.32 -20.03
C LEU A 4 28.01 -44.39 -19.40
N LEU A 5 27.54 -44.16 -18.16
CA LEU A 5 26.12 -43.82 -17.90
C LEU A 5 25.81 -43.55 -16.42
N ALA A 6 25.09 -42.45 -16.21
CA ALA A 6 24.43 -42.05 -14.98
C ALA A 6 23.30 -43.01 -14.56
N LYS A 7 23.03 -43.13 -13.25
CA LYS A 7 21.69 -43.47 -12.74
C LYS A 7 21.27 -42.51 -11.64
N ARG A 8 20.06 -42.00 -11.87
CA ARG A 8 19.33 -40.91 -11.24
C ARG A 8 18.86 -41.30 -9.83
N GLY A 9 19.08 -40.43 -8.86
CA GLY A 9 18.35 -40.45 -7.59
C GLY A 9 16.88 -40.11 -7.81
N ALA A 10 15.99 -41.01 -7.42
CA ALA A 10 14.55 -40.83 -7.47
C ALA A 10 14.10 -39.82 -6.41
N ILE A 11 13.41 -38.76 -6.85
CA ILE A 11 12.72 -37.81 -5.96
C ILE A 11 11.32 -38.38 -5.69
N PRO A 12 10.88 -38.56 -4.43
CA PRO A 12 9.55 -39.06 -4.15
C PRO A 12 8.47 -38.03 -4.52
N LEU A 13 7.46 -38.50 -5.26
CA LEU A 13 6.24 -37.78 -5.65
C LEU A 13 5.46 -37.37 -4.40
N ARG A 14 5.38 -36.06 -4.13
CA ARG A 14 4.53 -35.49 -3.08
C ARG A 14 3.08 -35.43 -3.60
N MET A 15 2.25 -36.35 -3.11
CA MET A 15 0.80 -36.38 -3.33
C MET A 15 0.16 -35.04 -2.92
N ARG A 16 -0.66 -34.44 -3.81
CA ARG A 16 -1.50 -33.27 -3.52
C ARG A 16 -2.75 -33.76 -2.79
N THR A 17 -2.88 -33.46 -1.50
CA THR A 17 -4.16 -33.60 -0.80
C THR A 17 -5.01 -32.35 -1.06
N ALA A 18 -6.21 -32.58 -1.60
CA ALA A 18 -7.23 -31.56 -1.79
C ALA A 18 -7.91 -31.26 -0.45
N SER A 19 -7.92 -30.01 -0.01
CA SER A 19 -8.90 -29.52 0.96
C SER A 19 -9.24 -28.07 0.63
N ALA A 20 -10.31 -27.93 -0.16
CA ALA A 20 -10.95 -26.65 -0.41
C ALA A 20 -11.86 -26.32 0.78
N ARG A 21 -11.51 -25.30 1.55
CA ARG A 21 -12.46 -24.61 2.44
C ARG A 21 -12.48 -23.13 2.06
N THR A 22 -13.49 -22.78 1.29
CA THR A 22 -13.91 -21.41 1.01
C THR A 22 -14.44 -20.78 2.30
N PHE A 23 -13.70 -19.82 2.85
CA PHE A 23 -14.14 -19.03 4.00
C PHE A 23 -14.81 -17.75 3.49
N THR A 24 -16.14 -17.75 3.42
CA THR A 24 -16.95 -16.58 3.08
C THR A 24 -17.24 -15.78 4.36
N PHE A 25 -16.79 -14.52 4.40
CA PHE A 25 -17.05 -13.62 5.51
C PHE A 25 -18.38 -12.90 5.28
N SER A 26 -19.49 -13.45 5.78
CA SER A 26 -20.80 -12.79 5.84
C SER A 26 -21.01 -12.19 7.22
N SER A 27 -20.76 -10.88 7.36
CA SER A 27 -21.03 -10.12 8.57
C SER A 27 -22.51 -9.71 8.59
N THR A 28 -23.35 -10.49 9.26
CA THR A 28 -24.69 -10.08 9.66
C THR A 28 -24.69 -9.83 11.16
N ARG A 29 -24.65 -8.54 11.53
CA ARG A 29 -24.83 -8.06 12.90
C ARG A 29 -26.28 -8.34 13.32
N GLN A 30 -26.52 -9.42 14.05
CA GLN A 30 -27.77 -9.59 14.80
C GLN A 30 -27.59 -9.00 16.19
N LEU A 31 -28.17 -7.82 16.41
CA LEU A 31 -28.46 -7.30 17.74
C LEU A 31 -29.69 -8.05 18.28
N ALA A 32 -29.48 -8.93 19.26
CA ALA A 32 -30.56 -9.51 20.06
C ALA A 32 -30.84 -8.60 21.26
N ALA A 33 -31.94 -7.86 21.19
CA ALA A 33 -32.51 -7.12 22.30
C ALA A 33 -33.19 -8.09 23.29
N ARG A 34 -32.88 -7.93 24.59
CA ARG A 34 -33.58 -8.62 25.69
C ARG A 34 -35.00 -8.04 25.81
N LYS A 35 -36.01 -8.91 25.69
CA LYS A 35 -37.40 -8.65 26.08
C LYS A 35 -37.51 -8.65 27.61
N SER A 36 -38.00 -7.56 28.19
CA SER A 36 -38.79 -7.60 29.42
C SER A 36 -40.24 -7.28 29.05
N LYS A 37 -41.14 -8.07 29.62
CA LYS A 37 -42.59 -8.09 29.38
C LYS A 37 -43.24 -7.53 30.64
N SER A 38 -44.05 -6.50 30.52
CA SER A 38 -45.07 -6.15 31.52
C SER A 38 -46.31 -5.66 30.80
N GLU A 39 -47.45 -6.04 31.35
CA GLU A 39 -48.75 -6.14 30.70
C GLU A 39 -49.53 -4.81 30.66
N SER A 40 -50.43 -4.74 29.67
CA SER A 40 -51.76 -4.12 29.62
C SER A 40 -52.04 -2.77 30.32
N ALA A 41 -52.47 -1.78 29.53
CA ALA A 41 -53.85 -1.24 29.61
C ALA A 41 -54.16 -0.23 28.48
N SER A 42 -55.26 -0.49 27.77
CA SER A 42 -56.27 0.46 27.27
C SER A 42 -55.87 1.75 26.50
N GLY A 43 -56.18 1.75 25.20
CA GLY A 43 -57.18 2.67 24.59
C GLY A 43 -56.84 4.15 24.41
N ALA A 44 -56.70 4.59 23.15
CA ALA A 44 -57.43 5.71 22.54
C ALA A 44 -56.81 6.14 21.20
N ALA A 45 -57.64 6.12 20.15
CA ALA A 45 -57.34 6.65 18.83
C ALA A 45 -57.17 8.18 18.86
N LYS A 46 -56.12 8.72 18.22
CA LYS A 46 -56.06 10.13 17.79
C LYS A 46 -55.13 10.36 16.59
N LYS A 47 -55.78 10.62 15.45
CA LYS A 47 -55.48 11.51 14.31
C LYS A 47 -54.01 11.90 14.02
N LYS A 48 -53.57 11.58 12.81
CA LYS A 48 -52.44 12.23 12.10
C LYS A 48 -52.71 13.73 11.89
N PRO A 49 -51.71 14.61 12.00
CA PRO A 49 -51.69 15.86 11.27
C PRO A 49 -50.67 15.81 10.13
N ALA A 50 -51.08 16.38 8.99
CA ALA A 50 -50.28 16.58 7.80
C ALA A 50 -49.35 17.81 7.94
N SER A 51 -48.33 17.82 7.09
CA SER A 51 -47.69 19.01 6.50
C SER A 51 -46.88 19.95 7.41
N THR A 52 -45.55 19.79 7.36
CA THR A 52 -44.65 20.95 7.28
C THR A 52 -43.62 20.73 6.16
N THR A 53 -43.69 21.62 5.19
CA THR A 53 -42.86 21.74 3.99
C THR A 53 -41.41 22.00 4.38
N LYS A 54 -40.49 21.07 4.08
CA LYS A 54 -39.04 21.30 4.24
C LYS A 54 -38.55 22.28 3.17
N PRO A 55 -37.75 23.30 3.53
CA PRO A 55 -37.20 24.25 2.58
C PRO A 55 -36.23 23.59 1.59
N LYS A 56 -36.35 24.03 0.34
CA LYS A 56 -35.63 23.59 -0.84
C LYS A 56 -34.12 23.79 -0.65
N LYS A 57 -33.39 22.67 -0.53
CA LYS A 57 -31.93 22.61 -0.45
C LYS A 57 -31.33 23.34 -1.66
N GLU A 58 -30.63 24.44 -1.39
CA GLU A 58 -29.85 25.18 -2.38
C GLU A 58 -28.95 24.24 -3.17
N LYS A 59 -28.93 24.44 -4.49
CA LYS A 59 -28.04 23.74 -5.42
C LYS A 59 -26.61 24.00 -4.99
N LYS A 60 -25.92 22.97 -4.47
CA LYS A 60 -24.46 22.93 -4.43
C LYS A 60 -23.94 23.28 -5.82
N GLU A 61 -23.16 24.35 -5.90
CA GLU A 61 -22.40 24.71 -7.08
C GLU A 61 -21.68 23.48 -7.63
N LYS A 62 -21.81 23.28 -8.94
CA LYS A 62 -21.20 22.16 -9.64
C LYS A 62 -19.69 22.27 -9.46
N LYS A 63 -19.09 21.26 -8.82
CA LYS A 63 -17.63 21.14 -8.74
C LYS A 63 -17.04 21.37 -10.14
N PRO A 64 -15.97 22.18 -10.28
CA PRO A 64 -15.34 22.38 -11.57
C PRO A 64 -14.97 21.04 -12.18
N ALA A 65 -15.21 20.91 -13.49
CA ALA A 65 -14.97 19.67 -14.22
C ALA A 65 -13.54 19.17 -13.94
N PRO A 66 -13.34 17.86 -13.72
CA PRO A 66 -12.01 17.35 -13.40
C PRO A 66 -11.05 17.66 -14.55
N LEU A 67 -9.96 18.36 -14.24
CA LEU A 67 -8.88 18.65 -15.19
C LEU A 67 -8.51 17.35 -15.93
N LYS A 68 -8.58 17.40 -17.27
CA LYS A 68 -8.17 16.29 -18.12
C LYS A 68 -6.64 16.18 -18.05
N VAL A 69 -6.14 15.38 -17.12
CA VAL A 69 -4.71 15.07 -17.01
C VAL A 69 -4.24 14.44 -18.33
N SER A 70 -3.47 15.19 -19.12
CA SER A 70 -2.83 14.68 -20.35
C SER A 70 -1.72 13.68 -20.00
N ARG A 71 -1.30 12.86 -20.97
CA ARG A 71 -0.22 11.89 -20.82
C ARG A 71 1.11 12.54 -20.41
N ASP A 72 1.37 13.75 -20.90
CA ASP A 72 2.60 14.50 -20.63
C ASP A 72 2.63 15.12 -19.23
N GLN A 73 1.46 15.26 -18.61
CA GLN A 73 1.29 15.78 -17.25
C GLN A 73 1.32 14.68 -16.18
N MET A 74 1.38 13.40 -16.59
CA MET A 74 1.52 12.28 -15.67
C MET A 74 2.95 12.20 -15.11
N PRO A 75 3.12 11.64 -13.90
CA PRO A 75 4.46 11.40 -13.38
C PRO A 75 5.27 10.56 -14.39
N PRO A 76 6.58 10.84 -14.55
CA PRO A 76 7.48 9.97 -15.25
C PRO A 76 7.25 8.53 -14.77
N PRO A 77 7.15 7.55 -15.68
CA PRO A 77 6.84 6.18 -15.32
C PRO A 77 7.91 5.65 -14.37
N GLN A 78 7.58 5.57 -13.08
CA GLN A 78 8.37 4.83 -12.10
C GLN A 78 8.18 3.34 -12.41
N GLY A 79 9.04 2.83 -13.27
CA GLY A 79 8.70 1.68 -14.11
C GLY A 79 9.83 0.69 -14.33
N ARG A 80 10.20 -0.03 -13.27
CA ARG A 80 10.36 -1.51 -13.24
C ARG A 80 11.28 -2.20 -14.26
N SER A 81 12.07 -1.48 -15.04
CA SER A 81 12.96 -2.15 -15.99
C SER A 81 14.19 -2.64 -15.26
N ASN A 82 14.17 -3.85 -14.71
CA ASN A 82 15.38 -4.50 -14.21
C ASN A 82 16.39 -4.73 -15.35
N ALA A 83 17.62 -5.15 -15.04
CA ALA A 83 18.66 -5.44 -16.04
C ALA A 83 18.14 -6.34 -17.19
N TYR A 84 17.33 -7.35 -16.86
CA TYR A 84 16.70 -8.22 -17.85
C TYR A 84 15.70 -7.49 -18.76
N ALA A 85 14.91 -6.55 -18.24
CA ALA A 85 13.97 -5.78 -19.07
C ALA A 85 14.69 -4.89 -20.10
N ILE A 86 15.87 -4.35 -19.76
CA ILE A 86 16.73 -3.64 -20.72
C ILE A 86 17.18 -4.59 -21.81
N PHE A 87 17.67 -5.78 -21.44
CA PHE A 87 18.03 -6.83 -22.38
C PHE A 87 16.85 -7.23 -23.30
N VAL A 88 15.68 -7.46 -22.72
CA VAL A 88 14.45 -7.80 -23.47
C VAL A 88 14.07 -6.70 -24.45
N ARG A 89 14.18 -5.43 -24.05
CA ARG A 89 13.90 -4.28 -24.93
C ARG A 89 14.84 -4.25 -26.15
N GLU A 90 16.10 -4.65 -25.98
CA GLU A 90 17.10 -4.66 -27.05
C GLU A 90 17.03 -5.90 -27.95
N HIS A 91 16.72 -7.07 -27.39
CA HIS A 91 16.79 -8.35 -28.10
C HIS A 91 15.43 -8.86 -28.60
N ALA A 92 14.32 -8.57 -27.91
CA ALA A 92 13.00 -9.01 -28.36
C ALA A 92 12.60 -8.47 -29.76
N PRO A 93 12.90 -7.22 -30.15
CA PRO A 93 12.57 -6.75 -31.50
C PRO A 93 13.38 -7.44 -32.62
N LYS A 94 14.55 -8.01 -32.30
CA LYS A 94 15.43 -8.69 -33.26
C LYS A 94 14.95 -10.10 -33.61
N ILE A 95 14.06 -10.67 -32.80
CA ILE A 95 13.47 -11.99 -33.03
C ILE A 95 12.19 -11.82 -33.86
N PRO A 96 12.13 -12.39 -35.07
CA PRO A 96 10.94 -12.29 -35.91
C PRO A 96 9.73 -12.95 -35.24
N VAL A 97 8.59 -12.29 -35.30
CA VAL A 97 7.33 -12.84 -34.80
C VAL A 97 6.72 -13.71 -35.91
N PRO A 98 6.47 -15.01 -35.68
CA PRO A 98 5.83 -15.84 -36.70
C PRO A 98 4.42 -15.32 -36.98
N SER A 99 4.06 -15.20 -38.27
CA SER A 99 2.80 -14.59 -38.73
C SER A 99 1.54 -15.39 -38.38
N LYS A 100 1.67 -16.65 -37.94
CA LYS A 100 0.55 -17.51 -37.51
C LYS A 100 0.97 -18.26 -36.23
N GLY A 101 0.14 -18.19 -35.17
CA GLY A 101 0.35 -18.87 -33.88
C GLY A 101 0.78 -17.95 -32.71
N ASP A 102 1.16 -18.55 -31.57
CA ASP A 102 1.60 -17.91 -30.31
C ASP A 102 2.97 -17.18 -30.45
N GLY A 103 3.07 -16.23 -31.38
CA GLY A 103 4.33 -15.57 -31.72
C GLY A 103 4.91 -14.74 -30.58
N THR A 104 4.07 -14.06 -29.80
CA THR A 104 4.53 -13.18 -28.70
C THR A 104 5.06 -13.98 -27.50
N PRO A 105 4.38 -15.01 -26.98
CA PRO A 105 4.93 -15.85 -25.91
C PRO A 105 6.19 -16.64 -26.32
N SER A 106 6.29 -17.10 -27.58
CA SER A 106 7.47 -17.80 -28.10
C SER A 106 8.71 -16.90 -28.11
N ARG A 107 8.55 -15.64 -28.51
CA ARG A 107 9.62 -14.64 -28.53
C ARG A 107 10.23 -14.37 -27.16
N PHE A 108 9.41 -14.17 -26.13
CA PHE A 108 9.93 -13.89 -24.79
C PHE A 108 10.60 -15.11 -24.15
N LYS A 109 10.21 -16.34 -24.52
CA LYS A 109 10.93 -17.56 -24.13
C LYS A 109 12.33 -17.59 -24.71
N GLN A 110 12.47 -17.32 -26.01
CA GLN A 110 13.79 -17.27 -26.66
C GLN A 110 14.71 -16.21 -26.03
N VAL A 111 14.18 -15.02 -25.74
CA VAL A 111 14.95 -13.97 -25.04
C VAL A 111 15.32 -14.40 -23.61
N ALA A 112 14.44 -15.12 -22.91
CA ALA A 112 14.74 -15.65 -21.59
C ALA A 112 15.89 -16.67 -21.64
N ASP A 113 15.86 -17.58 -22.62
CA ASP A 113 16.91 -18.58 -22.83
C ASP A 113 18.25 -17.92 -23.14
N MET A 114 18.26 -16.89 -24.00
CA MET A 114 19.45 -16.08 -24.28
C MET A 114 20.00 -15.42 -23.02
N TRP A 115 19.13 -14.88 -22.14
CA TRP A 115 19.56 -14.30 -20.88
C TRP A 115 20.15 -15.33 -19.90
N GLN A 116 19.62 -16.56 -19.87
CA GLN A 116 20.16 -17.60 -18.98
C GLN A 116 21.59 -17.99 -19.37
N VAL A 117 21.84 -18.17 -20.68
CA VAL A 117 23.16 -18.56 -21.22
C VAL A 117 24.17 -17.41 -21.22
N LEU A 118 23.71 -16.16 -21.11
CA LEU A 118 24.57 -14.98 -21.09
C LEU A 118 25.61 -15.04 -19.96
N PRO A 119 26.91 -14.78 -20.21
CA PRO A 119 27.92 -14.76 -19.17
C PRO A 119 27.64 -13.64 -18.16
N GLU A 120 28.10 -13.85 -16.92
CA GLU A 120 27.82 -12.93 -15.82
C GLU A 120 28.41 -11.53 -16.06
N SER A 121 29.56 -11.46 -16.76
CA SER A 121 30.21 -10.21 -17.17
C SER A 121 29.34 -9.36 -18.10
N GLU A 122 28.55 -9.98 -18.98
CA GLU A 122 27.63 -9.26 -19.86
C GLU A 122 26.35 -8.88 -19.11
N LYS A 123 25.84 -9.75 -18.23
CA LYS A 123 24.74 -9.42 -17.32
C LYS A 123 25.07 -8.19 -16.45
N ASP A 124 26.33 -8.05 -16.02
CA ASP A 124 26.82 -6.89 -15.27
C ASP A 124 26.68 -5.57 -16.04
N VAL A 125 26.91 -5.58 -17.36
CA VAL A 125 26.71 -4.38 -18.18
C VAL A 125 25.26 -3.91 -18.11
N TYR A 126 24.29 -4.82 -18.22
CA TYR A 126 22.87 -4.49 -18.08
C TYR A 126 22.51 -4.06 -16.65
N ARG A 127 23.14 -4.63 -15.62
CA ARG A 127 22.97 -4.17 -14.23
C ARG A 127 23.46 -2.74 -14.03
N ARG A 128 24.62 -2.38 -14.58
CA ARG A 128 25.15 -1.01 -14.51
C ARG A 128 24.26 -0.03 -15.25
N ARG A 129 23.87 -0.36 -16.49
CA ARG A 129 22.91 0.45 -17.28
C ARG A 129 21.59 0.66 -16.53
N PHE A 130 21.08 -0.38 -15.88
CA PHE A 130 19.87 -0.27 -15.05
C PHE A 130 20.03 0.73 -13.91
N VAL A 131 21.17 0.73 -13.23
CA VAL A 131 21.43 1.70 -12.15
C VAL A 131 21.47 3.13 -12.70
N GLU A 132 22.11 3.33 -13.85
CA GLU A 132 22.19 4.64 -14.53
C GLU A 132 20.82 5.12 -15.02
N GLU A 133 20.08 4.30 -15.78
CA GLU A 133 18.72 4.63 -16.24
C GLU A 133 17.79 4.94 -15.06
N ASN A 134 17.87 4.16 -13.99
CA ASN A 134 17.10 4.43 -12.77
C ASN A 134 17.47 5.74 -12.09
N LYS A 135 18.75 6.13 -12.12
CA LYS A 135 19.20 7.40 -11.55
C LYS A 135 18.56 8.55 -12.32
N VAL A 136 18.61 8.50 -13.66
CA VAL A 136 17.96 9.49 -14.53
C VAL A 136 16.46 9.54 -14.29
N VAL A 137 15.77 8.40 -14.22
CA VAL A 137 14.33 8.35 -13.95
C VAL A 137 13.99 8.93 -12.58
N ARG A 138 14.82 8.68 -11.55
CA ARG A 138 14.65 9.30 -10.23
C ARG A 138 14.82 10.81 -10.28
N GLU A 139 15.86 11.30 -10.93
CA GLU A 139 16.11 12.74 -11.09
C GLU A 139 14.98 13.43 -11.85
N GLN A 140 14.50 12.83 -12.95
CA GLN A 140 13.33 13.32 -13.70
C GLN A 140 12.07 13.33 -12.85
N TYR A 141 11.85 12.28 -12.05
CA TYR A 141 10.71 12.21 -11.14
C TYR A 141 10.79 13.25 -10.03
N ASP A 142 11.97 13.50 -9.47
CA ASP A 142 12.19 14.52 -8.45
C ASP A 142 12.04 15.93 -9.02
N ALA A 143 12.52 16.18 -10.24
CA ALA A 143 12.31 17.43 -10.97
C ALA A 143 10.82 17.66 -11.28
N TRP A 144 10.12 16.61 -11.71
CA TRP A 144 8.67 16.63 -11.90
C TRP A 144 7.95 16.97 -10.59
N LEU A 145 8.30 16.32 -9.47
CA LEU A 145 7.69 16.61 -8.17
C LEU A 145 7.83 18.07 -7.70
N LYS A 146 8.92 18.75 -8.08
CA LYS A 146 9.14 20.17 -7.76
C LYS A 146 8.32 21.11 -8.65
N THR A 147 8.08 20.74 -9.90
CA THR A 147 7.45 21.60 -10.92
C THR A 147 5.95 21.38 -11.06
N VAL A 148 5.41 20.27 -10.55
CA VAL A 148 3.99 19.93 -10.68
C VAL A 148 3.08 20.88 -9.92
N ASP A 149 2.08 21.39 -10.63
CA ASP A 149 0.98 22.16 -10.07
C ASP A 149 0.19 21.34 -9.00
N PRO A 150 -0.05 21.91 -7.81
CA PRO A 150 -0.88 21.30 -6.76
C PRO A 150 -2.26 20.81 -7.21
N GLU A 151 -2.94 21.48 -8.15
CA GLU A 151 -4.26 21.03 -8.63
C GLU A 151 -4.15 19.77 -9.50
N LEU A 152 -3.18 19.76 -10.40
CA LEU A 152 -2.82 18.59 -11.19
C LEU A 152 -2.45 17.39 -10.30
N LEU A 153 -1.65 17.62 -9.24
CA LEU A 153 -1.29 16.58 -8.29
C LEU A 153 -2.51 16.00 -7.57
N LYS A 154 -3.48 16.83 -7.18
CA LYS A 154 -4.76 16.38 -6.61
C LYS A 154 -5.54 15.50 -7.58
N ALA A 155 -5.64 15.90 -8.86
CA ALA A 155 -6.32 15.13 -9.90
C ALA A 155 -5.64 13.77 -10.16
N ILE A 156 -4.30 13.75 -10.23
CA ILE A 156 -3.51 12.52 -10.35
C ILE A 156 -3.74 11.60 -9.16
N ASN A 157 -3.69 12.15 -7.93
CA ASN A 157 -3.93 11.39 -6.71
C ASN A 157 -5.35 10.83 -6.61
N ALA A 158 -6.35 11.53 -7.12
CA ALA A 158 -7.72 11.02 -7.21
C ALA A 158 -7.78 9.79 -8.14
N LYS A 159 -7.13 9.84 -9.30
CA LYS A 159 -7.02 8.68 -10.21
C LYS A 159 -6.27 7.51 -9.57
N ARG A 160 -5.14 7.78 -8.91
CA ARG A 160 -4.33 6.77 -8.20
C ARG A 160 -5.12 6.08 -7.10
N THR A 161 -5.84 6.83 -6.28
CA THR A 161 -6.66 6.28 -5.19
C THR A 161 -7.77 5.37 -5.72
N LYS A 162 -8.43 5.74 -6.83
CA LYS A 162 -9.42 4.87 -7.51
C LYS A 162 -8.82 3.56 -8.02
N ARG A 163 -7.53 3.55 -8.37
CA ARG A 163 -6.76 2.36 -8.76
C ARG A 163 -6.14 1.61 -7.58
N GLY A 164 -6.44 2.00 -6.34
CA GLY A 164 -5.81 1.42 -5.14
C GLY A 164 -4.33 1.75 -4.98
N GLN A 165 -3.81 2.74 -5.71
CA GLN A 165 -2.41 3.15 -5.65
C GLN A 165 -2.18 4.20 -4.55
N VAL A 166 -1.00 4.16 -3.93
CA VAL A 166 -0.59 5.14 -2.93
C VAL A 166 -0.51 6.54 -3.54
N LYS A 167 -1.01 7.53 -2.79
CA LYS A 167 -0.96 8.95 -3.16
C LYS A 167 0.48 9.47 -3.19
N ILE A 168 0.80 10.26 -4.20
CA ILE A 168 2.04 11.01 -4.32
C ILE A 168 1.92 12.23 -3.40
N ARG A 169 2.91 12.44 -2.53
CA ARG A 169 3.00 13.62 -1.66
C ARG A 169 3.87 14.67 -2.33
N LYS A 170 3.52 15.95 -2.16
CA LYS A 170 4.35 17.08 -2.62
C LYS A 170 5.70 17.02 -1.90
N GLN A 171 6.80 17.25 -2.62
CA GLN A 171 8.11 17.34 -2.01
C GLN A 171 8.12 18.51 -1.01
N GLY A 172 8.68 18.30 0.18
CA GLY A 172 8.69 19.31 1.24
C GLY A 172 7.38 19.45 2.02
N SER A 173 6.33 18.66 1.72
CA SER A 173 5.10 18.71 2.52
C SER A 173 5.38 18.34 3.97
N ILE A 174 5.09 19.24 4.90
CA ILE A 174 5.32 19.02 6.32
C ILE A 174 4.45 17.83 6.78
N ARG A 175 5.09 16.81 7.35
CA ARG A 175 4.38 15.63 7.86
C ARG A 175 3.66 15.98 9.16
N ARG A 176 2.43 15.51 9.28
CA ARG A 176 1.70 15.60 10.54
C ARG A 176 2.49 14.88 11.63
N PRO A 177 2.62 15.47 12.82
CA PRO A 177 3.31 14.81 13.91
C PRO A 177 2.51 13.61 14.41
N GLY A 178 3.23 12.61 14.93
CA GLY A 178 2.61 11.51 15.66
C GLY A 178 2.00 12.02 16.97
N ASN A 179 1.01 11.30 17.51
CA ASN A 179 0.42 11.65 18.81
C ASN A 179 1.40 11.33 19.97
N SER A 180 1.02 11.71 21.20
CA SER A 180 1.80 11.41 22.42
C SER A 180 2.17 9.93 22.55
N TYR A 181 1.23 9.01 22.24
CA TYR A 181 1.52 7.57 22.22
C TYR A 181 2.59 7.19 21.18
N THR A 182 2.64 7.85 20.01
CA THR A 182 3.67 7.59 19.00
C THR A 182 5.06 8.01 19.49
N LEU A 183 5.14 9.05 20.33
CA LEU A 183 6.40 9.44 20.98
C LEU A 183 6.83 8.36 21.98
N PHE A 184 5.91 7.93 22.84
CA PHE A 184 6.16 6.83 23.79
C PHE A 184 6.60 5.53 23.10
N VAL A 185 5.93 5.16 22.00
CA VAL A 185 6.30 3.98 21.21
C VAL A 185 7.73 4.08 20.69
N LYS A 186 8.21 5.27 20.30
CA LYS A 186 9.59 5.44 19.83
C LYS A 186 10.59 5.23 20.96
N ASP A 187 10.30 5.75 22.15
CA ASP A 187 11.20 5.69 23.29
C ASP A 187 11.30 4.27 23.85
N VAL A 188 10.19 3.52 23.84
CA VAL A 188 10.10 2.20 24.46
C VAL A 188 10.32 1.02 23.50
N ARG A 189 10.21 1.25 22.18
CA ARG A 189 10.29 0.15 21.20
C ARG A 189 11.58 -0.66 21.27
N ASP A 190 12.70 0.00 21.57
CA ASP A 190 14.01 -0.66 21.60
C ASP A 190 14.17 -1.58 22.83
N GLU A 191 13.34 -1.42 23.86
CA GLU A 191 13.28 -2.32 25.02
C GLU A 191 12.66 -3.70 24.70
N TYR A 192 12.03 -3.85 23.54
CA TYR A 192 11.37 -5.09 23.11
C TYR A 192 12.06 -5.66 21.87
N PRO A 193 13.26 -6.25 22.02
CA PRO A 193 13.98 -6.84 20.90
C PRO A 193 13.22 -8.05 20.32
N ARG A 194 13.62 -8.52 19.13
CA ARG A 194 12.90 -9.59 18.43
C ARG A 194 12.88 -10.89 19.23
N GLU A 195 13.93 -11.13 19.97
CA GLU A 195 14.19 -12.28 20.84
C GLU A 195 13.26 -12.31 22.06
N ALA A 196 12.71 -11.16 22.46
CA ALA A 196 11.75 -11.08 23.57
C ALA A 196 10.36 -11.64 23.18
N GLN A 197 10.09 -11.86 21.88
CA GLN A 197 8.84 -12.47 21.46
C GLN A 197 8.84 -13.97 21.83
N PRO A 198 7.81 -14.47 22.54
CA PRO A 198 7.68 -15.90 22.82
C PRO A 198 7.69 -16.72 21.53
N ALA A 199 8.44 -17.82 21.50
CA ALA A 199 8.54 -18.70 20.33
C ALA A 199 7.17 -19.27 19.89
N ASP A 200 6.25 -19.43 20.84
CA ASP A 200 4.89 -19.93 20.62
C ASP A 200 3.91 -18.85 20.15
N SER A 201 4.38 -17.62 19.93
CA SER A 201 3.54 -16.53 19.46
C SER A 201 3.13 -16.73 17.99
N THR A 202 1.84 -16.91 17.76
CA THR A 202 1.24 -16.94 16.40
C THR A 202 1.34 -15.58 15.69
N ASP A 203 1.49 -14.49 16.46
CA ASP A 203 1.52 -13.14 15.91
C ASP A 203 2.86 -12.84 15.22
N LYS A 204 2.83 -12.00 14.19
CA LYS A 204 4.08 -11.40 13.69
C LYS A 204 4.67 -10.51 14.78
N TYR A 205 5.99 -10.51 14.92
CA TYR A 205 6.73 -9.67 15.88
C TYR A 205 6.18 -8.24 16.05
N PHE A 206 5.92 -7.52 14.96
CA PHE A 206 5.38 -6.16 15.03
C PHE A 206 4.02 -6.07 15.72
N ILE A 207 3.13 -7.05 15.49
CA ILE A 207 1.80 -7.09 16.11
C ILE A 207 1.94 -7.37 17.60
N TRP A 208 2.77 -8.35 17.97
CA TRP A 208 3.08 -8.67 19.36
C TRP A 208 3.70 -7.47 20.10
N LEU A 209 4.71 -6.84 19.50
CA LEU A 209 5.37 -5.63 20.01
C LEU A 209 4.36 -4.52 20.33
N MET A 210 3.47 -4.20 19.37
CA MET A 210 2.48 -3.14 19.55
C MET A 210 1.44 -3.48 20.62
N LYS A 211 1.14 -4.76 20.85
CA LYS A 211 0.30 -5.19 21.97
C LYS A 211 0.98 -4.90 23.31
N GLN A 212 2.24 -5.30 23.46
CA GLN A 212 3.00 -5.08 24.70
C GLN A 212 3.17 -3.59 25.03
N ILE A 213 3.59 -2.79 24.05
CA ILE A 213 3.70 -1.33 24.24
C ILE A 213 2.33 -0.70 24.53
N GLY A 214 1.27 -1.19 23.89
CA GLY A 214 -0.10 -0.74 24.15
C GLY A 214 -0.59 -1.05 25.58
N GLU A 215 -0.26 -2.22 26.11
CA GLU A 215 -0.54 -2.61 27.50
C GLU A 215 0.23 -1.74 28.48
N ARG A 216 1.54 -1.54 28.24
CA ARG A 216 2.37 -0.65 29.07
C ARG A 216 1.83 0.78 29.07
N TRP A 217 1.49 1.33 27.90
CA TRP A 217 0.90 2.67 27.81
C TRP A 217 -0.38 2.80 28.63
N LYS A 218 -1.25 1.77 28.62
CA LYS A 218 -2.49 1.75 29.42
C LYS A 218 -2.22 1.67 30.93
N ALA A 219 -1.14 0.98 31.32
CA ALA A 219 -0.73 0.86 32.72
C ALA A 219 -0.08 2.14 33.27
N LEU A 220 0.47 3.02 32.42
CA LEU A 220 1.05 4.29 32.86
C LEU A 220 0.01 5.19 33.55
N SER A 221 0.45 5.88 34.61
CA SER A 221 -0.31 6.94 35.28
C SER A 221 -0.44 8.17 34.39
N ASP A 222 -1.33 9.10 34.76
CA ASP A 222 -1.46 10.36 34.03
C ASP A 222 -0.21 11.25 34.17
N GLU A 223 0.51 11.15 35.29
CA GLU A 223 1.77 11.85 35.51
C GLU A 223 2.88 11.33 34.59
N GLU A 224 2.98 10.01 34.41
CA GLU A 224 3.95 9.39 33.50
C GLU A 224 3.63 9.68 32.03
N ARG A 225 2.35 9.92 31.72
CA ARG A 225 1.89 10.31 30.37
C ARG A 225 2.05 11.81 30.11
N ALA A 226 2.05 12.65 31.14
CA ALA A 226 2.16 14.11 31.03
C ALA A 226 3.34 14.57 30.14
N PRO A 227 4.59 14.09 30.33
CA PRO A 227 5.70 14.54 29.49
C PRO A 227 5.50 14.22 28.00
N TYR A 228 4.84 13.12 27.67
CA TYR A 228 4.53 12.77 26.29
C TYR A 228 3.41 13.63 25.69
N ARG A 229 2.45 14.09 26.52
CA ARG A 229 1.40 15.03 26.10
C ARG A 229 2.00 16.40 25.81
N GLU A 230 2.83 16.91 26.72
CA GLU A 230 3.51 18.20 26.55
C GLU A 230 4.43 18.22 25.33
N LYS A 231 5.29 17.19 25.17
CA LYS A 231 6.12 17.05 23.97
C LYS A 231 5.28 17.02 22.69
N PHE A 232 4.15 16.31 22.71
CA PHE A 232 3.26 16.27 21.56
C PHE A 232 2.68 17.65 21.23
N GLU A 233 2.25 18.41 22.24
CA GLU A 233 1.71 19.76 22.05
C GLU A 233 2.76 20.70 21.45
N GLN A 234 3.98 20.70 21.97
CA GLN A 234 5.08 21.49 21.40
C GLN A 234 5.34 21.15 19.93
N ILE A 235 5.43 19.85 19.61
CA ILE A 235 5.65 19.39 18.22
C ILE A 235 4.45 19.75 17.33
N ARG A 236 3.23 19.64 17.85
CA ARG A 236 1.99 20.00 17.14
C ARG A 236 1.96 21.49 16.83
N ASP A 237 2.33 22.33 17.78
CA ASP A 237 2.30 23.78 17.63
C ASP A 237 3.42 24.24 16.69
N ALA A 238 4.61 23.64 16.76
CA ALA A 238 5.67 23.82 15.77
C ALA A 238 5.21 23.39 14.37
N TYR A 239 4.47 22.28 14.23
CA TYR A 239 3.90 21.84 12.96
C TYR A 239 2.91 22.86 12.37
N TYR A 240 1.99 23.39 13.17
CA TYR A 240 1.03 24.38 12.70
C TYR A 240 1.68 25.72 12.35
N THR A 241 2.67 26.15 13.13
CA THR A 241 3.47 27.35 12.85
C THR A 241 4.21 27.20 11.52
N ALA A 242 4.92 26.09 11.33
CA ALA A 242 5.64 25.82 10.08
C ALA A 242 4.69 25.70 8.87
N LYS A 243 3.47 25.21 9.08
CA LYS A 243 2.45 25.11 8.02
C LYS A 243 1.80 26.45 7.66
N GLN A 244 1.71 27.39 8.60
CA GLN A 244 1.22 28.75 8.33
C GLN A 244 2.25 29.60 7.58
N ALA A 245 3.54 29.27 7.70
CA ALA A 245 4.63 29.94 6.98
C ALA A 245 4.84 29.44 5.53
N GLU A 246 4.11 28.40 5.09
CA GLU A 246 4.09 27.89 3.69
C GLU A 246 2.94 28.54 2.89
#